data_AF-A0AB94IAD5-F1
#
_entry.id   AF-A0AB94IAD5-F1
#
_cell.length_a   1.000
_cell.length_b   1.000
_cell.length_c   1.000
_cell.angle_alpha   90.00
_cell.angle_beta   90.00
_cell.angle_gamma   90.00
#
_symmetry.space_group_name_H-M   'P 1'
#
loop_
_entity.id
_entity.type
_entity.pdbx_description
1 polymer ?
#
loop_
_entity_poly.entity_id
_entity_poly.type
_entity_poly.pdbx_seq_one_letter_code
_entity_poly.pdbx_strand_id
1 'polypeptide(L)'
;MKISYFIGLLLLINAQFCYSQSFIIDKKYAGAQFVKDINVGELINRCYNYEQFWDEFTTNQERENHRTLCPLNTTEVNFNKLYDLIDKKTVIYRDGDLELVMDRKNDEVTSNNTKIPIKDIVYEVNLSLVYKQQIKDTITLASYSYNPYRAFYLNSTYYYIDSNGSIYTLSLNEYADYIKSVKYKHYQIDKENLCFKQFEQVE
;
A
#
# COMPACT_ATOMS: atom_id res chain seq x y z
N MET A 1 36.68 18.64 -38.51
CA MET A 1 35.20 18.66 -38.47
C MET A 1 34.57 17.32 -37.99
N LYS A 2 35.16 16.63 -37.01
CA LYS A 2 34.64 15.32 -36.52
C LYS A 2 34.43 15.24 -34.99
N ILE A 3 34.92 16.23 -34.22
CA ILE A 3 34.83 16.25 -32.76
C ILE A 3 33.53 16.93 -32.27
N SER A 4 32.98 17.89 -33.02
CA SER A 4 31.74 18.60 -32.61
C SER A 4 30.50 17.70 -32.62
N TYR A 5 30.44 16.71 -33.51
CA TYR A 5 29.31 15.75 -33.56
C TYR A 5 29.27 14.83 -32.35
N PHE A 6 30.43 14.44 -31.79
CA PHE A 6 30.49 13.60 -30.59
C PHE A 6 30.07 14.35 -29.33
N ILE A 7 30.38 15.64 -29.22
CA ILE A 7 29.95 16.48 -28.08
C ILE A 7 28.43 16.71 -28.11
N GLY A 8 27.85 16.94 -29.30
CA GLY A 8 26.41 17.05 -29.46
C GLY A 8 25.66 15.76 -29.12
N LEU A 9 26.21 14.60 -29.49
CA LEU A 9 25.64 13.29 -29.12
C LEU A 9 25.75 13.03 -27.61
N LEU A 10 26.88 13.36 -26.97
CA LEU A 10 27.07 13.24 -25.51
C LEU A 10 26.14 14.15 -24.71
N LEU A 11 25.82 15.34 -25.21
CA LEU A 11 24.84 16.24 -24.58
C LEU A 11 23.41 15.69 -24.67
N LEU A 12 23.04 15.04 -25.77
CA LEU A 12 21.73 14.41 -25.93
C LEU A 12 21.55 13.18 -25.02
N ILE A 13 22.60 12.40 -24.81
CA ILE A 13 22.56 11.21 -23.92
C ILE A 13 22.49 11.64 -22.45
N ASN A 14 23.15 12.74 -22.05
CA ASN A 14 23.08 13.27 -20.68
C ASN A 14 21.81 14.08 -20.40
N ALA A 15 21.16 14.66 -21.42
CA ALA A 15 19.89 15.35 -21.25
C ALA A 15 18.72 14.41 -20.89
N GLN A 16 18.84 13.10 -21.15
CA GLN A 16 17.85 12.10 -20.72
C GLN A 16 17.99 11.69 -19.25
N PHE A 17 19.06 12.10 -18.56
CA PHE A 17 19.27 11.81 -17.13
C PHE A 17 18.94 12.99 -16.21
N CYS A 18 18.55 14.13 -16.75
CA CYS A 18 17.98 15.23 -15.96
C CYS A 18 16.46 15.23 -16.13
N TYR A 19 15.73 15.40 -15.02
CA TYR A 19 14.27 15.55 -14.92
C TYR A 19 13.41 14.29 -14.75
N SER A 20 13.91 13.29 -14.01
CA SER A 20 13.02 12.64 -13.05
C SER A 20 13.31 13.25 -11.69
N GLN A 21 12.57 14.30 -11.33
CA GLN A 21 12.64 14.86 -9.99
C GLN A 21 12.06 13.81 -9.05
N SER A 22 12.92 13.16 -8.27
CA SER A 22 12.53 12.10 -7.33
C SER A 22 11.43 12.61 -6.40
N PHE A 23 10.43 11.77 -6.14
CA PHE A 23 9.44 12.02 -5.11
C PHE A 23 10.08 11.82 -3.73
N ILE A 24 10.63 12.90 -3.17
CA ILE A 24 11.20 12.88 -1.82
C ILE A 24 10.04 12.93 -0.83
N ILE A 25 9.62 11.77 -0.34
CA ILE A 25 8.61 11.60 0.71
C ILE A 25 9.33 11.23 2.01
N ASP A 26 8.92 11.86 3.12
CA ASP A 26 9.45 11.52 4.45
C ASP A 26 9.17 10.03 4.74
N LYS A 27 10.20 9.31 5.22
CA LYS A 27 10.15 7.86 5.49
C LYS A 27 8.94 7.47 6.35
N LYS A 28 8.47 8.34 7.25
CA LYS A 28 7.30 8.06 8.10
C LYS A 28 5.98 7.91 7.33
N TYR A 29 5.92 8.40 6.09
CA TYR A 29 4.76 8.29 5.18
C TYR A 29 5.00 7.30 4.03
N ALA A 30 6.20 6.71 3.92
CA ALA A 30 6.55 5.85 2.80
C ALA A 30 5.89 4.46 2.90
N GLY A 31 5.39 4.07 4.07
CA GLY A 31 4.82 2.73 4.28
C GLY A 31 5.89 1.65 4.37
N ALA A 32 5.58 0.45 3.89
CA ALA A 32 6.31 -0.78 4.17
C ALA A 32 7.00 -1.35 2.94
N GLN A 33 8.33 -1.26 2.90
CA GLN A 33 9.11 -1.59 1.71
C GLN A 33 8.85 -3.00 1.16
N PHE A 34 8.58 -3.99 2.01
CA PHE A 34 8.31 -5.37 1.58
C PHE A 34 7.15 -5.49 0.60
N VAL A 35 6.19 -4.55 0.62
CA VAL A 35 5.02 -4.55 -0.27
C VAL A 35 5.43 -4.49 -1.73
N LYS A 36 6.51 -3.75 -2.06
CA LYS A 36 6.99 -3.58 -3.43
C LYS A 36 7.42 -4.89 -4.09
N ASP A 37 8.09 -5.74 -3.33
CA ASP A 37 8.77 -6.93 -3.85
C ASP A 37 8.04 -8.22 -3.44
N ILE A 38 6.78 -8.11 -3.03
CA ILE A 38 6.05 -9.25 -2.46
C ILE A 38 5.64 -10.25 -3.55
N ASN A 39 5.95 -11.53 -3.31
CA ASN A 39 5.40 -12.61 -4.11
C ASN A 39 4.06 -13.04 -3.50
N VAL A 40 2.94 -12.70 -4.15
CA VAL A 40 1.59 -13.02 -3.68
C VAL A 40 1.37 -14.53 -3.50
N GLY A 41 1.92 -15.36 -4.40
CA GLY A 41 1.80 -16.82 -4.28
C GLY A 41 2.56 -17.36 -3.07
N GLU A 42 3.76 -16.84 -2.81
CA GLU A 42 4.53 -17.17 -1.60
C GLU A 42 3.83 -16.69 -0.33
N LEU A 43 3.24 -15.50 -0.35
CA LEU A 43 2.49 -14.93 0.78
C LEU A 43 1.34 -15.85 1.19
N ILE A 44 0.51 -16.27 0.23
CA ILE A 44 -0.63 -17.15 0.47
C ILE A 44 -0.15 -18.49 1.06
N ASN A 45 0.89 -19.09 0.47
CA ASN A 45 1.40 -20.38 0.91
C ASN A 45 2.09 -20.34 2.29
N ARG A 46 2.79 -19.25 2.62
CA ARG A 46 3.58 -19.15 3.86
C ARG A 46 2.82 -18.56 5.03
N CYS A 47 1.83 -17.71 4.78
CA CYS A 47 1.03 -17.13 5.86
C CYS A 47 -0.11 -18.05 6.30
N TYR A 48 -0.47 -19.07 5.51
CA TYR A 48 -1.65 -19.88 5.81
C TYR A 48 -1.40 -21.37 5.66
N ASN A 49 -1.36 -22.04 6.81
CA ASN A 49 -1.68 -23.45 6.95
C ASN A 49 -2.28 -23.73 8.34
N TYR A 50 -3.57 -23.41 8.50
CA TYR A 50 -4.24 -23.48 9.81
C TYR A 50 -4.41 -24.89 10.35
N GLU A 51 -4.69 -25.87 9.48
CA GLU A 51 -4.80 -27.28 9.88
C GLU A 51 -3.46 -27.79 10.41
N GLN A 52 -2.35 -27.50 9.74
CA GLN A 52 -1.02 -27.86 10.24
C GLN A 52 -0.66 -27.09 11.53
N PHE A 53 -1.11 -25.84 11.67
CA PHE A 53 -0.69 -25.01 12.79
C PHE A 53 -1.09 -25.58 14.16
N TRP A 54 -2.32 -26.10 14.28
CA TRP A 54 -2.83 -26.64 15.54
C TRP A 54 -2.61 -28.14 15.66
N ASP A 55 -2.67 -28.89 14.55
CA ASP A 55 -2.61 -30.35 14.57
C ASP A 55 -1.18 -30.90 14.40
N GLU A 56 -0.29 -30.22 13.67
CA GLU A 56 1.10 -30.68 13.46
C GLU A 56 2.11 -30.08 14.46
N PHE A 57 1.90 -28.84 14.91
CA PHE A 57 2.78 -28.21 15.90
C PHE A 57 2.29 -28.43 17.33
N THR A 58 2.97 -29.33 18.04
CA THR A 58 2.62 -29.76 19.39
C THR A 58 3.18 -28.84 20.48
N THR A 59 4.15 -27.98 20.13
CA THR A 59 4.78 -27.03 21.05
C THR A 59 4.56 -25.58 20.63
N ASN A 60 4.59 -24.67 21.62
CA ASN A 60 4.53 -23.22 21.36
C ASN A 60 5.73 -22.72 20.54
N GLN A 61 6.90 -23.36 20.65
CA GLN A 61 8.10 -22.97 19.90
C GLN A 61 7.95 -23.27 18.40
N GLU A 62 7.40 -24.43 18.05
CA GLU A 62 7.13 -24.79 16.65
C GLU A 62 6.11 -23.84 16.01
N ARG A 63 5.07 -23.50 16.77
CA ARG A 63 4.07 -22.50 16.37
C ARG A 63 4.68 -21.13 16.14
N GLU A 64 5.56 -20.69 17.03
CA GLU A 64 6.24 -19.40 16.88
C GLU A 64 7.19 -19.39 15.67
N ASN A 65 7.98 -20.45 15.50
CA ASN A 65 8.84 -20.61 14.33
C ASN A 65 8.01 -20.57 13.02
N HIS A 66 6.87 -21.25 12.98
CA HIS A 66 5.97 -21.21 11.81
C HIS A 66 5.41 -19.80 11.57
N ARG A 67 5.00 -19.07 12.62
CA ARG A 67 4.53 -17.68 12.48
C ARG A 67 5.57 -16.77 11.83
N THR A 68 6.85 -16.97 12.10
CA THR A 68 7.92 -16.17 11.48
C THR A 68 8.07 -16.41 9.97
N LEU A 69 7.51 -17.49 9.42
CA LEU A 69 7.54 -17.76 7.98
C LEU A 69 6.60 -16.84 7.20
N CYS A 70 5.54 -16.34 7.84
CA CYS A 70 4.60 -15.41 7.24
C CYS A 70 5.25 -14.03 7.11
N PRO A 71 5.46 -13.52 5.88
CA PRO A 71 6.08 -12.22 5.68
C PRO A 71 5.33 -11.06 6.34
N LEU A 72 4.03 -11.20 6.66
CA LEU A 72 3.22 -10.19 7.33
C LEU A 72 3.53 -10.04 8.83
N ASN A 73 3.90 -11.14 9.50
CA ASN A 73 4.14 -11.15 10.95
C ASN A 73 5.45 -10.46 11.34
N THR A 74 6.39 -10.36 10.41
CA THR A 74 7.68 -9.67 10.61
C THR A 74 7.62 -8.20 10.22
N THR A 75 6.45 -7.70 9.81
CA THR A 75 6.29 -6.33 9.34
C THR A 75 6.15 -5.35 10.51
N GLU A 76 6.87 -4.24 10.46
CA GLU A 76 6.80 -3.17 11.46
C GLU A 76 5.62 -2.19 11.22
N VAL A 77 4.64 -2.57 10.38
CA VAL A 77 3.61 -1.63 9.93
C VAL A 77 2.58 -1.42 11.03
N ASN A 78 2.71 -0.29 11.72
CA ASN A 78 1.74 0.14 12.71
C ASN A 78 0.72 1.09 12.06
N PHE A 79 -0.41 0.53 11.60
CA PHE A 79 -1.49 1.31 10.99
C PHE A 79 -2.00 2.42 11.93
N ASN A 80 -2.17 2.14 13.22
CA ASN A 80 -2.64 3.14 14.19
C ASN A 80 -1.69 4.34 14.27
N LYS A 81 -0.38 4.08 14.30
CA LYS A 81 0.63 5.15 14.30
C LYS A 81 0.55 5.99 13.02
N LEU A 82 0.39 5.37 11.86
CA LEU A 82 0.20 6.12 10.60
C LEU A 82 -1.09 6.94 10.64
N TYR A 83 -2.19 6.30 11.06
CA TYR A 83 -3.51 6.92 11.14
C TYR A 83 -3.50 8.13 12.09
N ASP A 84 -2.74 8.07 13.19
CA ASP A 84 -2.54 9.17 14.14
C ASP A 84 -1.63 10.28 13.61
N LEU A 85 -0.64 9.95 12.77
CA LEU A 85 0.25 10.94 12.14
C LEU A 85 -0.49 11.84 11.13
N ILE A 86 -1.57 11.36 10.54
CA ILE A 86 -2.33 12.07 9.51
C ILE A 86 -3.41 12.92 10.19
N ASP A 87 -3.16 14.22 10.32
CA ASP A 87 -4.21 15.16 10.75
C ASP A 87 -5.01 15.63 9.53
N LYS A 88 -6.30 15.25 9.44
CA LYS A 88 -7.34 15.52 8.41
C LYS A 88 -6.89 15.63 6.95
N LYS A 89 -5.95 16.53 6.63
CA LYS A 89 -5.21 16.64 5.37
C LYS A 89 -3.72 16.92 5.65
N THR A 90 -2.86 15.97 5.33
CA THR A 90 -1.40 16.05 5.49
C THR A 90 -0.72 16.09 4.12
N VAL A 91 -0.04 17.18 3.79
CA VAL A 91 0.76 17.26 2.55
C VAL A 91 2.06 16.48 2.76
N ILE A 92 2.31 15.45 1.95
CA ILE A 92 3.50 14.58 2.05
C ILE A 92 4.54 14.86 0.97
N TYR A 93 4.15 15.57 -0.10
CA TYR A 93 5.01 15.98 -1.20
C TYR A 93 4.44 17.24 -1.85
N ARG A 94 5.31 18.15 -2.30
CA ARG A 94 4.95 19.36 -3.04
C ARG A 94 5.99 19.68 -4.10
N ASP A 95 5.52 20.02 -5.30
CA ASP A 95 6.32 20.43 -6.45
C ASP A 95 5.53 21.46 -7.26
N GLY A 96 5.80 22.75 -6.98
CA GLY A 96 4.99 23.85 -7.49
C GLY A 96 3.53 23.75 -7.05
N ASP A 97 2.62 23.74 -8.02
CA ASP A 97 1.17 23.61 -7.82
C ASP A 97 0.70 22.17 -7.59
N LEU A 98 1.59 21.18 -7.76
CA LEU A 98 1.30 19.76 -7.55
C LEU A 98 1.60 19.36 -6.11
N GLU A 99 0.65 18.69 -5.46
CA GLU A 99 0.80 18.16 -4.11
C GLU A 99 0.31 16.71 -4.04
N LEU A 100 0.95 15.92 -3.18
CA LEU A 100 0.37 14.68 -2.68
C LEU A 100 -0.12 14.92 -1.27
N VAL A 101 -1.40 14.62 -1.04
CA VAL A 101 -2.06 14.87 0.23
C VAL A 101 -2.62 13.56 0.75
N MET A 102 -2.24 13.19 1.96
CA MET A 102 -2.88 12.11 2.71
C MET A 102 -4.04 12.65 3.52
N ASP A 103 -5.17 11.96 3.50
CA ASP A 103 -6.31 12.21 4.37
C ASP A 103 -6.75 10.91 5.04
N ARG A 104 -7.36 11.04 6.22
CA ARG A 104 -7.86 9.89 6.97
C ARG A 104 -9.38 9.95 7.10
N LYS A 105 -10.00 8.78 7.00
CA LYS A 105 -11.45 8.60 7.10
C LYS A 105 -11.76 7.49 8.10
N ASN A 106 -12.86 7.67 8.83
CA ASN A 106 -13.45 6.64 9.68
C ASN A 106 -14.95 6.61 9.40
N ASP A 107 -15.43 5.46 8.93
CA ASP A 107 -16.84 5.23 8.65
C ASP A 107 -17.33 3.94 9.32
N GLU A 108 -18.63 3.92 9.62
CA GLU A 108 -19.38 2.69 9.87
C GLU A 108 -20.14 2.30 8.59
N VAL A 109 -19.77 1.18 7.98
CA VAL A 109 -20.44 0.66 6.78
C VAL A 109 -21.33 -0.51 7.17
N THR A 110 -22.61 -0.46 6.79
CA THR A 110 -23.52 -1.60 7.02
C THR A 110 -23.53 -2.52 5.81
N SER A 111 -23.05 -3.75 6.00
CA SER A 111 -23.16 -4.82 5.01
C SER A 111 -24.54 -5.46 5.09
N ASN A 112 -25.33 -5.29 4.02
CA ASN A 112 -26.66 -5.88 3.87
C ASN A 112 -26.63 -7.31 3.32
N ASN A 113 -25.44 -7.90 3.13
CA ASN A 113 -25.27 -9.22 2.52
C ASN A 113 -25.60 -10.40 3.44
N THR A 114 -26.11 -10.16 4.66
CA THR A 114 -26.58 -11.23 5.55
C THR A 114 -27.93 -10.89 6.17
N LYS A 115 -28.66 -11.91 6.64
CA LYS A 115 -29.99 -11.75 7.30
C LYS A 115 -29.97 -10.82 8.52
N ILE A 116 -28.78 -10.51 9.06
CA ILE A 116 -28.56 -9.55 10.14
C ILE A 116 -27.70 -8.42 9.56
N PRO A 117 -28.07 -7.13 9.66
CA PRO A 117 -27.21 -6.05 9.23
C PRO A 117 -25.91 -6.07 10.04
N ILE A 118 -24.79 -6.23 9.35
CA ILE A 118 -23.46 -6.34 9.95
C ILE A 118 -22.77 -4.98 9.76
N LYS A 119 -22.39 -4.32 10.86
CA LYS A 119 -21.64 -3.05 10.81
C LYS A 119 -20.14 -3.31 10.79
N ASP A 120 -19.46 -2.87 9.74
CA ASP A 120 -18.00 -2.85 9.67
C ASP A 120 -17.49 -1.46 10.02
N ILE A 121 -16.53 -1.40 10.94
CA ILE A 121 -15.82 -0.16 11.25
C ILE A 121 -14.63 -0.10 10.31
N VAL A 122 -14.54 0.96 9.50
CA VAL A 122 -13.53 1.10 8.44
C VAL A 122 -12.69 2.33 8.73
N TYR A 123 -11.39 2.13 8.90
CA TYR A 123 -10.39 3.18 8.95
C TYR A 123 -9.64 3.19 7.62
N GLU A 124 -9.51 4.35 7.00
CA GLU A 124 -8.82 4.49 5.71
C GLU A 124 -7.86 5.66 5.73
N VAL A 125 -6.76 5.49 5.01
CA VAL A 125 -5.84 6.54 4.60
C VAL A 125 -5.87 6.62 3.08
N ASN A 126 -6.33 7.74 2.56
CA ASN A 126 -6.33 8.03 1.14
C ASN A 126 -5.12 8.86 0.77
N LEU A 127 -4.67 8.73 -0.48
CA LEU A 127 -3.70 9.59 -1.12
C LEU A 127 -4.38 10.30 -2.27
N SER A 128 -4.41 11.62 -2.20
CA SER A 128 -4.96 12.48 -3.22
C SER A 128 -3.84 13.19 -3.97
N LEU A 129 -3.92 13.17 -5.30
CA LEU A 129 -3.14 14.02 -6.19
C LEU A 129 -3.88 15.35 -6.33
N VAL A 130 -3.28 16.43 -5.84
CA VAL A 130 -3.85 17.78 -5.85
C VAL A 130 -3.06 18.64 -6.81
N TYR A 131 -3.76 19.37 -7.69
CA TYR A 131 -3.14 20.34 -8.58
C TYR A 131 -3.93 21.65 -8.53
N LYS A 132 -3.24 22.76 -8.25
CA LYS A 132 -3.87 24.08 -8.09
C LYS A 132 -5.05 24.04 -7.10
N GLN A 133 -4.82 23.42 -5.95
CA GLN A 133 -5.78 23.28 -4.84
C GLN A 133 -7.03 22.43 -5.17
N GLN A 134 -7.05 21.76 -6.32
CA GLN A 134 -8.13 20.85 -6.70
C GLN A 134 -7.64 19.41 -6.67
N ILE A 135 -8.40 18.53 -6.02
CA ILE A 135 -8.18 17.08 -6.09
C ILE A 135 -8.43 16.64 -7.53
N LYS A 136 -7.45 15.96 -8.12
CA LYS A 136 -7.51 15.43 -9.49
C LYS A 136 -7.75 13.94 -9.51
N ASP A 137 -7.15 13.22 -8.57
CA ASP A 137 -7.34 11.80 -8.41
C ASP A 137 -7.08 11.38 -6.96
N THR A 138 -7.64 10.24 -6.54
CA THR A 138 -7.51 9.71 -5.18
C THR A 138 -7.48 8.18 -5.21
N ILE A 139 -6.55 7.59 -4.46
CA ILE A 139 -6.49 6.15 -4.18
C ILE A 139 -6.51 5.89 -2.67
N THR A 140 -7.02 4.72 -2.26
CA THR A 140 -6.86 4.24 -0.88
C THR A 140 -5.50 3.58 -0.72
N LEU A 141 -4.64 4.12 0.13
CA LEU A 141 -3.32 3.56 0.41
C LEU A 141 -3.36 2.50 1.48
N ALA A 142 -4.01 2.81 2.59
CA ALA A 142 -4.09 1.90 3.72
C ALA A 142 -5.53 1.86 4.21
N SER A 143 -5.95 0.69 4.66
CA SER A 143 -7.24 0.53 5.29
C SER A 143 -7.18 -0.58 6.33
N TYR A 144 -8.01 -0.44 7.33
CA TYR A 144 -8.22 -1.42 8.37
C TYR A 144 -9.72 -1.48 8.65
N SER A 145 -10.35 -2.60 8.30
CA SER A 145 -11.77 -2.82 8.60
C SER A 145 -11.99 -4.10 9.35
N TYR A 146 -12.81 -4.06 10.39
CA TYR A 146 -13.15 -5.24 11.17
C TYR A 146 -14.62 -5.25 11.56
N ASN A 147 -15.10 -6.46 11.84
CA ASN A 147 -16.44 -6.69 12.30
C ASN A 147 -16.52 -6.98 13.81
N PRO A 148 -17.27 -6.18 14.61
CA PRO A 148 -17.36 -6.38 16.05
C PRO A 148 -18.29 -7.52 16.46
N TYR A 149 -19.25 -7.92 15.61
CA TYR A 149 -20.25 -8.93 15.99
C TYR A 149 -19.67 -10.34 15.99
N ARG A 150 -18.56 -10.56 15.28
CA ARG A 150 -18.10 -11.91 14.95
C ARG A 150 -16.59 -12.10 14.89
N ALA A 151 -15.78 -11.02 14.92
CA ALA A 151 -14.31 -11.08 14.85
C ALA A 151 -13.76 -12.00 13.73
N PHE A 152 -14.58 -12.34 12.73
CA PHE A 152 -14.27 -13.44 11.82
C PHE A 152 -13.44 -13.00 10.63
N TYR A 153 -13.43 -11.71 10.30
CA TYR A 153 -12.60 -11.23 9.21
C TYR A 153 -12.06 -9.84 9.46
N LEU A 154 -10.84 -9.65 8.96
CA LEU A 154 -10.08 -8.42 8.95
C LEU A 154 -9.75 -8.09 7.49
N ASN A 155 -10.10 -6.90 7.03
CA ASN A 155 -9.50 -6.38 5.80
C ASN A 155 -8.39 -5.42 6.16
N SER A 156 -7.19 -5.70 5.68
CA SER A 156 -6.00 -4.88 5.89
C SER A 156 -5.43 -4.47 4.52
N THR A 157 -5.09 -3.20 4.35
CA THR A 157 -4.33 -2.73 3.18
C THR A 157 -3.02 -2.12 3.64
N TYR A 158 -1.93 -2.69 3.17
CA TYR A 158 -0.57 -2.20 3.32
C TYR A 158 -0.16 -1.44 2.05
N TYR A 159 0.78 -0.51 2.17
CA TYR A 159 1.32 0.19 1.01
C TYR A 159 2.80 0.47 1.13
N TYR A 160 3.39 0.82 0.00
CA TYR A 160 4.70 1.45 -0.08
C TYR A 160 4.71 2.55 -1.15
N ILE A 161 5.31 3.70 -0.86
CA ILE A 161 5.60 4.74 -1.85
C ILE A 161 7.11 4.85 -1.97
N ASP A 162 7.62 4.65 -3.18
CA ASP A 162 9.05 4.76 -3.44
C ASP A 162 9.46 6.17 -3.92
N SER A 163 10.78 6.41 -3.95
CA SER A 163 11.35 7.69 -4.35
C SER A 163 11.13 8.04 -5.82
N ASN A 164 10.67 7.10 -6.65
CA ASN A 164 10.39 7.30 -8.06
C ASN A 164 8.91 7.64 -8.30
N GLY A 165 8.10 7.70 -7.25
CA GLY A 165 6.67 7.93 -7.34
C GLY A 165 5.87 6.70 -7.75
N SER A 166 6.48 5.51 -7.67
CA SER A 166 5.77 4.25 -7.75
C SER A 166 5.11 3.98 -6.40
N ILE A 167 3.84 3.56 -6.45
CA ILE A 167 3.01 3.30 -5.29
C ILE A 167 2.50 1.86 -5.39
N TYR A 168 2.69 1.10 -4.33
CA TYR A 168 2.30 -0.29 -4.25
C TYR A 168 1.29 -0.46 -3.13
N THR A 169 0.22 -1.22 -3.37
CA THR A 169 -0.75 -1.59 -2.33
C THR A 169 -0.96 -3.09 -2.30
N LEU A 170 -1.13 -3.63 -1.10
CA LEU A 170 -1.41 -5.03 -0.83
C LEU A 170 -2.60 -5.09 0.11
N SER A 171 -3.77 -5.46 -0.42
CA SER A 171 -4.98 -5.67 0.35
C SER A 171 -5.18 -7.16 0.65
N LEU A 172 -5.51 -7.47 1.89
CA LEU A 172 -5.80 -8.81 2.36
C LEU A 172 -7.21 -8.83 2.94
N ASN A 173 -7.94 -9.90 2.64
CA ASN A 173 -9.16 -10.26 3.36
C ASN A 173 -8.84 -11.52 4.17
N GLU A 174 -8.63 -11.33 5.46
CA GLU A 174 -8.13 -12.33 6.39
C GLU A 174 -9.29 -12.81 7.25
N TYR A 175 -9.43 -14.12 7.40
CA TYR A 175 -10.25 -14.76 8.42
C TYR A 175 -9.34 -15.28 9.53
N ALA A 176 -9.94 -15.72 10.63
CA ALA A 176 -9.20 -16.28 11.77
C ALA A 176 -8.26 -17.44 11.35
N ASP A 177 -8.61 -18.16 10.28
CA ASP A 177 -7.98 -19.40 9.84
C ASP A 177 -7.43 -19.36 8.40
N TYR A 178 -7.77 -18.38 7.56
CA TYR A 178 -7.26 -18.29 6.19
C TYR A 178 -7.28 -16.86 5.61
N ILE A 179 -6.40 -16.53 4.65
CA ILE A 179 -6.65 -15.41 3.73
C ILE A 179 -7.67 -15.88 2.69
N LYS A 180 -8.78 -15.16 2.59
CA LYS A 180 -9.79 -15.36 1.55
C LYS A 180 -9.36 -14.78 0.20
N SER A 181 -8.69 -13.64 0.21
CA SER A 181 -8.21 -13.01 -1.03
C SER A 181 -7.04 -12.08 -0.77
N VAL A 182 -6.11 -12.03 -1.72
CA VAL A 182 -5.03 -11.03 -1.78
C VAL A 182 -5.25 -10.18 -3.02
N LYS A 183 -5.10 -8.87 -2.91
CA LYS A 183 -5.05 -7.97 -4.06
C LYS A 183 -3.79 -7.14 -4.00
N TYR A 184 -2.94 -7.29 -5.01
CA TYR A 184 -1.75 -6.46 -5.17
C TYR A 184 -1.96 -5.49 -6.32
N LYS A 185 -1.62 -4.22 -6.10
CA LYS A 185 -1.71 -3.18 -7.14
C LYS A 185 -0.46 -2.33 -7.17
N HIS A 186 -0.08 -1.94 -8.38
CA HIS A 186 1.01 -1.01 -8.64
C HIS A 186 0.50 0.19 -9.45
N TYR A 187 0.79 1.38 -8.94
CA TYR A 187 0.47 2.66 -9.54
C TYR A 187 1.73 3.49 -9.80
N GLN A 188 1.70 4.33 -10.83
CA GLN A 188 2.65 5.42 -11.03
C GLN A 188 1.88 6.74 -11.02
N ILE A 189 2.49 7.77 -10.44
CA ILE A 189 1.97 9.14 -10.56
C ILE A 189 2.23 9.65 -11.97
N ASP A 190 1.15 9.88 -12.72
CA ASP A 190 1.17 10.48 -14.05
C ASP A 190 0.99 12.00 -13.91
N LYS A 191 2.10 12.75 -13.92
CA LYS A 191 2.10 14.21 -13.77
C LYS A 191 1.44 14.93 -14.96
N GLU A 192 1.43 14.32 -16.15
CA GLU A 192 0.88 14.93 -17.36
C GLU A 192 -0.64 14.84 -17.37
N ASN A 193 -1.18 13.68 -17.02
CA ASN A 193 -2.62 13.43 -16.98
C ASN A 193 -3.26 13.70 -15.61
N LEU A 194 -2.44 14.03 -14.61
CA LEU A 194 -2.85 14.32 -13.23
C LEU A 194 -3.67 13.17 -12.62
N CYS A 195 -3.15 11.94 -12.71
CA CYS A 195 -3.79 10.76 -12.15
C CYS A 195 -2.80 9.73 -11.60
N PHE A 196 -3.32 8.74 -10.86
CA PHE A 196 -2.61 7.54 -10.47
C PHE A 196 -2.84 6.45 -11.52
N LYS A 197 -1.89 6.26 -12.43
CA LYS A 197 -1.99 5.26 -13.48
C LYS A 197 -1.69 3.87 -12.89
N GLN A 198 -2.67 2.97 -12.92
CA GLN A 198 -2.50 1.58 -12.49
C GLN A 198 -1.82 0.75 -13.60
N PHE A 199 -0.77 0.00 -13.26
CA PHE A 199 -0.01 -0.84 -14.21
C PHE A 199 -0.25 -2.33 -14.01
N GLU A 200 -0.42 -2.77 -12.76
CA GLU A 200 -0.55 -4.17 -12.42
C GLU A 200 -1.66 -4.36 -11.40
N GLN A 201 -2.38 -5.48 -11.55
CA GLN A 201 -3.29 -6.00 -10.57
C GLN A 201 -3.17 -7.52 -10.55
N VAL A 202 -2.89 -8.09 -9.37
CA VAL A 202 -2.91 -9.53 -9.11
C VAL A 202 -4.01 -9.78 -8.09
N GLU A 203 -4.89 -10.74 -8.36
CA GLU A 203 -5.99 -11.19 -7.50
C GLU A 203 -5.86 -12.68 -7.18
#